data_AF-A0A2N5C5V3-F1
#
_entry.id   AF-A0A2N5C5V3-F1
#
_cell.length_a   1.000
_cell.length_b   1.000
_cell.length_c   1.000
_cell.angle_alpha   90.00
_cell.angle_beta   90.00
_cell.angle_gamma   90.00
#
_symmetry.space_group_name_H-M   'P 1'
#
loop_
_entity.id
_entity.type
_entity.pdbx_description
1 polymer ?
#
loop_
_entity_poly.entity_id
_entity_poly.type
_entity_poly.pdbx_seq_one_letter_code
_entity_poly.pdbx_strand_id
1 'polypeptide(L)'
;MVRNALRDAEMLEQYVNYLQTRVAKQQAVVAQLRECGLDPHEDQVVLDNLEGATEALAQQLNQLRAQPAQPGVAERRTATLHHAVA
;
A
#
# COMPACT_ATOMS: atom_id res chain seq x y z
N MET A 1 2.93 12.79 -14.83
CA MET A 1 2.08 12.30 -13.72
C MET A 1 2.27 10.81 -13.43
N VAL A 2 2.39 9.94 -14.44
CA VAL A 2 2.57 8.48 -14.25
C VAL A 2 3.84 8.07 -13.46
N ARG A 3 4.97 8.77 -13.64
CA ARG A 3 6.21 8.49 -12.87
C ARG A 3 6.07 8.69 -11.36
N ASN A 4 5.20 9.62 -10.92
CA ASN A 4 4.98 9.84 -9.49
C ASN A 4 4.13 8.70 -8.89
N ALA A 5 3.06 8.29 -9.57
CA ALA A 5 2.21 7.18 -9.10
C ALA A 5 2.98 5.86 -8.95
N LEU A 6 3.93 5.57 -9.85
CA LEU A 6 4.80 4.39 -9.74
C LEU A 6 5.75 4.48 -8.54
N ARG A 7 6.33 5.66 -8.29
CA ARG A 7 7.21 5.90 -7.13
C ARG A 7 6.43 5.86 -5.82
N ASP A 8 5.20 6.36 -5.81
CA ASP A 8 4.32 6.34 -4.64
C ASP A 8 3.89 4.90 -4.32
N ALA A 9 3.60 4.07 -5.34
CA ALA A 9 3.32 2.65 -5.16
C ALA A 9 4.54 1.88 -4.63
N GLU A 10 5.75 2.18 -5.12
CA GLU A 10 6.99 1.55 -4.64
C GLU A 10 7.30 1.93 -3.18
N MET A 11 7.15 3.20 -2.80
CA MET A 11 7.32 3.61 -1.40
C MET A 11 6.25 2.97 -0.50
N LEU A 12 5.00 2.92 -0.96
CA LEU A 12 3.92 2.28 -0.20
C LEU A 12 4.17 0.78 -0.01
N GLU A 13 4.68 0.09 -1.03
CA GLU A 13 5.09 -1.31 -0.95
C GLU A 13 6.21 -1.52 0.09
N GLN A 14 7.26 -0.71 0.04
CA GLN A 14 8.35 -0.77 1.03
C GLN A 14 7.82 -0.56 2.45
N TYR A 15 6.88 0.37 2.62
CA TYR A 15 6.29 0.66 3.92
C TYR A 15 5.38 -0.48 4.42
N VAL A 16 4.57 -1.09 3.55
CA VAL A 16 3.78 -2.29 3.88
C VAL A 16 4.69 -3.43 4.32
N ASN A 17 5.78 -3.70 3.59
CA ASN A 17 6.75 -4.75 3.95
C ASN A 17 7.41 -4.48 5.32
N TYR A 18 7.74 -3.22 5.59
CA TYR A 18 8.25 -2.81 6.90
C TYR A 18 7.23 -3.07 8.02
N LEU A 19 5.96 -2.71 7.82
CA LEU A 19 4.92 -2.92 8.82
C LEU A 19 4.62 -4.40 9.05
N GLN A 20 4.63 -5.23 8.01
CA GLN A 20 4.52 -6.70 8.13
C GLN A 20 5.64 -7.27 9.02
N THR A 21 6.87 -6.77 8.86
CA THR A 21 8.00 -7.16 9.72
C THR A 21 7.77 -6.76 11.18
N ARG A 22 7.16 -5.59 11.42
CA ARG A 22 6.81 -5.16 12.77
C ARG A 22 5.67 -5.98 13.38
N VAL A 23 4.65 -6.33 12.60
CA VAL A 23 3.56 -7.23 13.00
C VAL A 23 4.16 -8.56 13.47
N ALA A 24 5.01 -9.19 12.66
CA ALA A 24 5.64 -10.46 13.03
C ALA A 24 6.45 -10.39 14.34
N LYS A 25 7.17 -9.29 14.55
CA LYS A 25 7.90 -9.05 15.82
C LYS A 25 6.95 -8.88 17.00
N GLN A 26 5.87 -8.12 16.82
CA GLN A 26 4.88 -7.87 17.88
C GLN A 26 4.11 -9.16 18.23
N GLN A 27 3.79 -9.99 17.24
CA GLN A 27 3.21 -11.32 17.45
C GLN A 27 4.12 -12.20 18.33
N ALA A 28 5.43 -12.17 18.08
CA ALA A 28 6.40 -12.90 18.91
C ALA A 28 6.43 -12.39 20.36
N VAL A 29 6.36 -11.07 20.57
CA VAL A 29 6.27 -10.47 21.91
C VAL A 29 5.00 -10.91 22.63
N VAL A 30 3.84 -10.80 21.98
CA VAL A 30 2.55 -11.24 22.54
C VAL A 30 2.58 -12.73 22.90
N ALA A 31 3.15 -13.57 22.04
CA ALA A 31 3.31 -14.99 22.32
C ALA A 31 4.19 -15.24 23.55
N GLN A 32 5.34 -14.55 23.64
CA GLN A 32 6.25 -14.67 24.76
C GLN A 32 5.62 -14.22 26.09
N LEU A 33 4.85 -13.13 26.08
CA LEU A 33 4.14 -12.66 27.28
C LEU A 33 3.14 -13.73 27.78
N ARG A 34 2.39 -14.35 26.86
CA ARG A 34 1.48 -15.45 27.19
C ARG A 34 2.21 -16.66 27.75
N GLU A 35 3.33 -17.04 27.17
CA GLU A 35 4.18 -18.15 27.65
C GLU A 35 4.73 -17.89 29.06
N CYS A 36 5.07 -16.63 29.36
CA CYS A 36 5.50 -16.21 30.69
C CYS A 36 4.35 -16.04 31.71
N GLY A 37 3.09 -16.24 31.29
CA GLY A 37 1.92 -16.01 32.14
C GLY A 37 1.67 -14.54 32.49
N LEU A 38 2.23 -13.62 31.70
CA LEU A 38 2.03 -12.18 31.82
C LEU A 38 0.80 -11.77 30.99
N ASP A 39 0.13 -10.70 31.41
CA ASP A 39 -1.00 -10.14 30.66
C ASP A 39 -0.48 -9.43 29.38
N PRO A 40 -0.84 -9.90 28.17
CA PRO A 40 -0.41 -9.30 26.92
C PRO A 40 -1.37 -8.23 26.41
N HIS A 41 -2.35 -7.76 27.19
CA HIS A 41 -3.45 -6.93 26.70
C HIS A 41 -2.98 -5.69 25.91
N GLU A 42 -2.04 -4.92 26.45
CA GLU A 42 -1.53 -3.71 25.78
C GLU A 42 -0.81 -4.05 24.47
N ASP A 43 0.05 -5.08 24.49
CA ASP A 43 0.77 -5.56 23.31
C ASP A 43 -0.14 -6.16 22.24
N GLN A 44 -1.27 -6.75 22.64
CA GLN A 44 -2.31 -7.24 21.75
C GLN A 44 -3.04 -6.08 21.07
N VAL A 45 -3.38 -5.02 21.80
CA VAL A 45 -3.98 -3.81 21.20
C VAL A 45 -3.03 -3.16 20.19
N VAL A 46 -1.72 -3.11 20.49
CA VAL A 46 -0.72 -2.63 19.54
C VAL A 46 -0.65 -3.53 18.31
N LEU A 47 -0.69 -4.85 18.50
CA LEU A 47 -0.70 -5.82 17.40
C LEU A 47 -1.92 -5.62 16.48
N ASP A 48 -3.12 -5.55 17.04
CA ASP A 48 -4.37 -5.39 16.29
C ASP A 48 -4.35 -4.10 15.45
N ASN A 49 -3.84 -3.00 16.02
CA ASN A 49 -3.68 -1.73 15.31
C ASN A 49 -2.66 -1.83 14.17
N LEU A 50 -1.54 -2.52 14.38
CA LEU A 50 -0.52 -2.72 13.34
C LEU A 50 -1.06 -3.59 12.21
N GLU A 51 -1.80 -4.66 12.53
CA GLU A 51 -2.43 -5.53 11.55
C GLU A 51 -3.45 -4.76 10.71
N GLY A 52 -4.36 -4.03 11.35
CA GLY A 52 -5.37 -3.21 10.66
C GLY A 52 -4.76 -2.12 9.77
N ALA A 53 -3.73 -1.42 10.25
CA ALA A 53 -3.03 -0.41 9.46
C ALA A 53 -2.30 -1.02 8.26
N THR A 54 -1.64 -2.16 8.46
CA THR A 54 -0.93 -2.88 7.38
C THR A 54 -1.91 -3.35 6.31
N GLU A 55 -3.06 -3.90 6.70
CA GLU A 55 -4.09 -4.36 5.77
C GLU A 55 -4.65 -3.20 4.94
N ALA A 56 -5.02 -2.09 5.58
CA ALA A 56 -5.55 -0.92 4.88
C ALA A 56 -4.55 -0.38 3.83
N LEU A 57 -3.26 -0.31 4.16
CA LEU A 57 -2.21 0.14 3.25
C LEU A 57 -1.96 -0.87 2.11
N ALA A 58 -2.02 -2.17 2.40
CA ALA A 58 -1.92 -3.21 1.38
C ALA A 58 -3.10 -3.15 0.39
N GLN A 59 -4.32 -2.89 0.88
CA GLN A 59 -5.49 -2.67 0.03
C GLN A 59 -5.31 -1.44 -0.87
N GLN A 60 -4.80 -0.32 -0.32
CA GLN A 60 -4.50 0.88 -1.10
C GLN A 60 -3.44 0.61 -2.18
N LEU A 61 -2.39 -0.15 -1.87
CA LEU A 61 -1.36 -0.53 -2.84
C LEU A 61 -1.97 -1.37 -3.98
N ASN A 62 -2.84 -2.31 -3.65
CA ASN A 62 -3.54 -3.12 -4.65
C ASN A 62 -4.42 -2.25 -5.57
N GLN A 63 -5.10 -1.25 -5.02
CA GLN A 63 -5.89 -0.29 -5.81
C GLN A 63 -5.01 0.53 -6.76
N LEU A 64 -3.84 1.00 -6.29
CA LEU A 64 -2.89 1.74 -7.13
C LEU A 64 -2.32 0.89 -8.27
N ARG A 65 -2.02 -0.39 -7.99
CA ARG A 65 -1.53 -1.35 -9.01
C ARG A 65 -2.61 -1.76 -10.01
N ALA A 66 -3.87 -1.83 -9.57
CA ALA A 66 -4.99 -2.20 -10.41
C ALA A 66 -5.48 -1.06 -11.31
N GLN A 67 -4.98 0.18 -11.14
CA GLN A 67 -5.33 1.27 -12.05
C GLN A 67 -4.77 1.00 -13.45
N PRO A 68 -5.64 0.91 -14.48
CA PRO A 68 -5.16 0.79 -15.85
C PRO A 68 -4.36 2.05 -16.21
N ALA A 69 -3.22 1.86 -16.87
CA ALA A 69 -2.45 2.95 -17.43
C ALA A 69 -3.38 3.76 -18.35
N GLN A 70 -3.80 4.95 -17.91
CA GLN A 70 -4.70 5.78 -18.72
C GLN A 70 -4.01 6.06 -20.07
N PRO A 71 -4.64 5.76 -21.22
CA PRO A 71 -4.08 6.11 -22.50
C PRO A 71 -3.87 7.63 -22.54
N GLY A 72 -2.64 8.01 -22.84
CA GLY A 72 -2.18 9.39 -22.73
C GLY A 72 -3.04 10.35 -23.54
N VAL A 73 -3.30 11.51 -22.96
CA VAL A 73 -3.94 12.69 -23.58
C VAL A 73 -3.22 13.18 -24.86
N ALA A 74 -2.12 12.53 -25.26
CA ALA A 74 -1.32 12.84 -26.44
C ALA A 74 -1.98 12.44 -27.78
N GLU A 75 -2.90 11.45 -27.81
CA GLU A 75 -3.51 11.00 -29.07
C GLU A 75 -4.68 11.86 -29.56
N ARG A 76 -5.28 12.72 -28.72
CA ARG A 76 -6.39 13.57 -29.15
C ARG A 76 -5.95 14.81 -29.93
N ARG A 77 -4.67 15.18 -29.90
CA ARG A 77 -4.16 16.38 -30.60
C ARG A 77 -3.81 16.12 -32.07
N THR A 78 -3.51 14.89 -32.48
CA THR A 78 -3.22 14.56 -33.88
C THR A 78 -4.48 14.32 -34.72
N ALA A 79 -5.57 13.83 -34.11
CA ALA A 79 -6.83 13.63 -34.84
C ALA A 79 -7.53 14.94 -35.25
N THR A 80 -7.30 16.03 -34.51
CA THR A 80 -7.98 17.31 -34.79
C THR A 80 -7.27 18.15 -35.87
N LEU A 81 -5.97 17.88 -36.13
CA LEU A 81 -5.19 18.64 -37.11
C LEU A 81 -5.36 18.13 -38.55
N HIS A 82 -5.82 16.90 -38.76
CA HIS A 82 -6.04 16.35 -40.10
C HIS A 82 -7.42 16.65 -40.70
N HIS A 83 -8.34 17.26 -39.95
CA HIS A 83 -9.68 17.59 -40.47
C HIS A 83 -9.87 19.06 -40.85
N ALA A 84 -8.86 19.92 -40.66
CA ALA A 84 -8.91 21.35 -40.98
C ALA A 84 -8.32 21.70 -42.38
N VAL A 85 -8.28 20.73 -43.29
CA VAL A 85 -8.01 20.97 -44.72
C VAL A 85 -9.08 20.27 -45.54
N ALA A 86 -10.22 20.96 -45.70
CA ALA A 86 -11.17 20.78 -46.80
C ALA A 86 -11.97 22.08 -46.94
#